data_AF-A0A2P8A7K8-F1
#
_entry.id   AF-A0A2P8A7K8-F1
#
_cell.length_a   1.000
_cell.length_b   1.000
_cell.length_c   1.000
_cell.angle_alpha   90.00
_cell.angle_beta   90.00
_cell.angle_gamma   90.00
#
_symmetry.space_group_name_H-M   'P 1'
#
loop_
_entity.id
_entity.type
_entity.pdbx_description
1 polymer ?
#
loop_
_entity_poly.entity_id
_entity_poly.type
_entity_poly.pdbx_seq_one_letter_code
_entity_poly.pdbx_strand_id
1 'polypeptide(L)'
;MFSQKLIALVAAALPVLAAPSIPGFTLTWSDDFNGPANSLPNSANWLIDVGTSYPGGPANWGTGEIQTYTNSPNNIKLTGDGVLQITPLKEASGRWTSARIETQRNNFQAQEGRKMRIQARIIMPQVGGQEAIGYWPAFWTLGGNYRGNYQNWPSVGEFDIMENVRNYGLSMISNSPTESHF
;
A
#
# COMPACT_ATOMS: atom_id res chain seq x y z
N MET A 1 -4.12 7.96 -57.68
CA MET A 1 -4.79 8.52 -56.48
C MET A 1 -4.74 7.45 -55.40
N PHE A 2 -4.04 7.70 -54.29
CA PHE A 2 -4.43 7.38 -52.91
C PHE A 2 -3.25 7.79 -52.01
N SER A 3 -3.40 8.93 -51.33
CA SER A 3 -2.43 9.47 -50.36
C SER A 3 -2.79 8.94 -48.98
N GLN A 4 -1.91 8.14 -48.39
CA GLN A 4 -2.05 7.63 -47.02
C GLN A 4 -1.59 8.74 -46.05
N LYS A 5 -2.54 9.36 -45.35
CA LYS A 5 -2.23 10.26 -44.24
C LYS A 5 -1.89 9.43 -43.01
N LEU A 6 -0.63 9.47 -42.57
CA LEU A 6 -0.25 9.04 -41.23
C LEU A 6 -0.91 9.98 -40.21
N ILE A 7 -1.80 9.45 -39.38
CA ILE A 7 -2.28 10.15 -38.19
C ILE A 7 -1.30 9.80 -37.07
N ALA A 8 -0.46 10.77 -36.69
CA ALA A 8 0.35 10.65 -35.48
C ALA A 8 -0.58 10.74 -34.27
N LEU A 9 -0.73 9.62 -33.55
CA LEU A 9 -1.40 9.61 -32.26
C LEU A 9 -0.48 10.30 -31.25
N VAL A 10 -0.76 11.56 -30.93
CA VAL A 10 -0.11 12.22 -29.80
C VAL A 10 -0.72 11.61 -28.54
N ALA A 11 0.00 10.70 -27.89
CA ALA A 11 -0.33 10.27 -26.55
C ALA A 11 -0.18 11.48 -25.61
N ALA A 12 -1.30 12.00 -25.12
CA ALA A 12 -1.27 12.99 -24.05
C ALA A 12 -0.70 12.29 -22.80
N ALA A 13 0.49 12.69 -22.38
CA ALA A 13 1.04 12.27 -21.10
C ALA A 13 0.14 12.87 -20.00
N LEU A 14 -0.57 12.03 -19.27
CA LEU A 14 -1.26 12.45 -18.06
C LEU A 14 -0.19 13.00 -17.08
N PRO A 15 -0.44 14.12 -16.41
CA PRO A 15 0.51 14.66 -15.47
C PRO A 15 0.71 13.65 -14.34
N VAL A 16 1.94 13.18 -14.21
CA VAL A 16 2.38 12.39 -13.05
C VAL A 16 2.17 13.27 -11.82
N LEU A 17 1.29 12.85 -10.92
CA LEU A 17 1.10 13.50 -9.63
C LEU A 17 2.35 13.26 -8.79
N ALA A 18 3.29 14.19 -8.83
CA ALA A 18 4.42 14.19 -7.91
C ALA A 18 3.93 14.40 -6.48
N ALA A 19 4.60 13.78 -5.51
CA ALA A 19 4.35 14.01 -4.09
C ALA A 19 4.26 15.52 -3.76
N PRO A 20 3.19 15.97 -3.06
CA PRO A 20 2.95 17.39 -2.84
C PRO A 20 4.04 18.01 -1.95
N SER A 21 4.44 19.24 -2.27
CA SER A 21 5.31 20.02 -1.39
C SER A 21 4.56 20.45 -0.14
N ILE A 22 5.12 20.19 1.04
CA ILE A 22 4.52 20.54 2.32
C ILE A 22 5.36 21.65 2.97
N PRO A 23 4.79 22.83 3.27
CA PRO A 23 5.51 23.91 3.93
C PRO A 23 6.19 23.45 5.22
N GLY A 24 7.48 23.79 5.38
CA GLY A 24 8.28 23.41 6.55
C GLY A 24 8.82 21.97 6.54
N PHE A 25 8.55 21.20 5.49
CA PHE A 25 9.09 19.86 5.30
C PHE A 25 9.89 19.76 3.99
N THR A 26 10.90 18.91 3.99
CA THR A 26 11.65 18.52 2.77
C THR A 26 11.31 17.08 2.45
N LEU A 27 10.93 16.80 1.20
CA LEU A 27 10.69 15.44 0.74
C LEU A 27 12.02 14.66 0.76
N THR A 28 12.07 13.57 1.49
CA THR A 28 13.26 12.71 1.61
C THR A 28 13.13 11.38 0.88
N TRP A 29 11.90 10.98 0.56
CA TRP A 29 11.57 9.78 -0.18
C TRP A 29 10.08 9.80 -0.55
N SER A 30 9.73 9.27 -1.72
CA SER A 30 8.36 8.99 -2.15
C SER A 30 8.34 7.85 -3.15
N ASP A 31 7.17 7.25 -3.33
CA ASP A 31 6.85 6.39 -4.45
C ASP A 31 5.41 6.72 -4.90
N ASP A 32 5.29 7.29 -6.10
CA ASP A 32 4.00 7.62 -6.72
C ASP A 32 3.47 6.45 -7.58
N PHE A 33 4.09 5.27 -7.46
CA PHE A 33 3.65 4.01 -8.08
C PHE A 33 3.51 4.07 -9.61
N ASN A 34 4.37 4.87 -10.24
CA ASN A 34 4.46 4.96 -11.69
C ASN A 34 5.09 3.70 -12.27
N GLY A 35 4.47 3.16 -13.32
CA GLY A 35 4.99 2.00 -14.05
C GLY A 35 3.92 1.39 -14.94
N PRO A 36 4.28 0.41 -15.78
CA PRO A 36 3.32 -0.25 -16.68
C PRO A 36 2.20 -0.94 -15.90
N ALA A 37 0.99 -0.96 -16.46
CA ALA A 37 -0.12 -1.72 -15.91
C ALA A 37 0.24 -3.21 -15.74
N ASN A 38 -0.25 -3.83 -14.67
CA ASN A 38 0.00 -5.21 -14.28
C ASN A 38 1.46 -5.56 -13.94
N SER A 39 2.34 -4.56 -13.78
CA SER A 39 3.68 -4.76 -13.23
C SER A 39 3.68 -4.73 -11.70
N LEU A 40 4.72 -5.27 -11.07
CA LEU A 40 4.95 -5.18 -9.63
C LEU A 40 5.50 -3.79 -9.24
N PRO A 41 5.34 -3.35 -7.98
CA PRO A 41 6.00 -2.14 -7.51
C PRO A 41 7.53 -2.26 -7.62
N ASN A 42 8.21 -1.12 -7.71
CA ASN A 42 9.66 -1.06 -7.88
C ASN A 42 10.38 -1.80 -6.74
N SER A 43 11.11 -2.87 -7.07
CA SER A 43 11.82 -3.71 -6.09
C SER A 43 13.01 -3.01 -5.43
N ALA A 44 13.48 -1.88 -5.98
CA ALA A 44 14.44 -1.01 -5.29
C ALA A 44 13.81 -0.24 -4.12
N ASN A 45 12.48 -0.07 -4.13
CA ASN A 45 11.72 0.63 -3.10
C ASN A 45 11.01 -0.33 -2.15
N TRP A 46 10.54 -1.48 -2.64
CA TRP A 46 9.64 -2.36 -1.90
C TRP A 46 10.11 -3.82 -1.88
N LEU A 47 9.98 -4.44 -0.71
CA LEU A 47 9.99 -5.88 -0.51
C LEU A 47 8.54 -6.38 -0.50
N ILE A 48 8.30 -7.55 -1.08
CA ILE A 48 7.00 -8.22 -1.02
C ILE A 48 7.09 -9.36 -0.03
N ASP A 49 6.32 -9.26 1.04
CA ASP A 49 6.18 -10.29 2.04
C ASP A 49 5.22 -11.36 1.53
N VAL A 50 5.62 -12.63 1.67
CA VAL A 50 4.85 -13.78 1.16
C VAL A 50 4.61 -14.81 2.24
N GLY A 51 3.56 -15.61 2.08
CA GLY A 51 3.19 -16.65 3.03
C GLY A 51 2.31 -16.14 4.17
N THR A 52 2.39 -16.82 5.30
CA THR A 52 1.58 -16.57 6.50
C THR A 52 2.41 -16.08 7.69
N SER A 53 3.71 -15.81 7.48
CA SER A 53 4.61 -15.25 8.48
C SER A 53 5.91 -14.76 7.83
N TYR A 54 6.64 -13.88 8.51
CA TYR A 54 8.08 -13.73 8.23
C TYR A 54 8.82 -15.06 8.48
N PRO A 55 9.97 -15.31 7.83
CA PRO A 55 10.84 -16.43 8.17
C PRO A 55 11.31 -16.35 9.63
N GLY A 56 10.85 -17.27 10.48
CA GLY A 56 11.13 -17.25 11.92
C GLY A 56 10.32 -16.22 12.72
N GLY A 57 9.35 -15.55 12.09
CA GLY A 57 8.40 -14.68 12.75
C GLY A 57 7.18 -15.44 13.32
N PRO A 58 6.26 -14.71 13.97
CA PRO A 58 5.04 -15.31 14.49
C PRO A 58 4.16 -15.87 13.38
N ALA A 59 3.53 -17.02 13.63
CA ALA A 59 2.58 -17.63 12.70
C ALA A 59 1.34 -16.73 12.49
N ASN A 60 0.73 -16.81 11.31
CA ASN A 60 -0.42 -16.00 10.91
C ASN A 60 -0.20 -14.52 11.22
N TRP A 61 1.00 -14.04 10.87
CA TRP A 61 1.51 -12.68 11.09
C TRP A 61 1.33 -12.13 12.52
N GLY A 62 1.15 -12.99 13.52
CA GLY A 62 0.91 -12.61 14.91
C GLY A 62 -0.52 -12.16 15.24
N THR A 63 -1.40 -12.09 14.24
CA THR A 63 -2.77 -11.54 14.36
C THR A 63 -3.86 -12.61 14.25
N GLY A 64 -3.49 -13.82 13.82
CA GLY A 64 -4.46 -14.88 13.49
C GLY A 64 -5.16 -14.64 12.14
N GLU A 65 -4.64 -13.74 11.31
CA GLU A 65 -5.13 -13.52 9.96
C GLU A 65 -5.01 -14.76 9.07
N ILE A 66 -5.89 -14.89 8.08
CA ILE A 66 -6.12 -16.15 7.35
C ILE A 66 -5.63 -16.12 5.90
N GLN A 67 -5.22 -14.96 5.39
CA GLN A 67 -4.67 -14.85 4.05
C GLN A 67 -3.28 -15.46 3.95
N THR A 68 -2.98 -16.02 2.78
CA THR A 68 -1.59 -16.19 2.33
C THR A 68 -1.20 -14.97 1.50
N TYR A 69 -0.22 -14.19 1.94
CA TYR A 69 0.31 -13.10 1.11
C TYR A 69 1.10 -13.65 -0.07
N THR A 70 0.97 -13.02 -1.24
CA THR A 70 1.62 -13.45 -2.47
C THR A 70 2.28 -12.27 -3.19
N ASN A 71 3.20 -12.58 -4.09
CA ASN A 71 3.77 -11.66 -5.07
C ASN A 71 3.09 -11.79 -6.45
N SER A 72 1.88 -12.33 -6.50
CA SER A 72 1.13 -12.46 -7.75
C SER A 72 0.56 -11.11 -8.18
N PRO A 73 0.62 -10.75 -9.49
CA PRO A 73 -0.09 -9.61 -10.05
C PRO A 73 -1.61 -9.61 -9.81
N ASN A 74 -2.18 -10.75 -9.43
CA ASN A 74 -3.60 -10.82 -9.01
C ASN A 74 -3.84 -10.19 -7.64
N ASN A 75 -2.85 -10.22 -6.75
CA ASN A 75 -2.94 -9.63 -5.42
C ASN A 75 -2.25 -8.27 -5.31
N ILE A 76 -1.20 -8.02 -6.09
CA ILE A 76 -0.46 -6.76 -6.06
C ILE A 76 0.00 -6.35 -7.45
N LYS A 77 -0.38 -5.15 -7.90
CA LYS A 77 0.08 -4.61 -9.17
C LYS A 77 -0.03 -3.10 -9.26
N LEU A 78 0.75 -2.53 -10.17
CA LEU A 78 0.55 -1.19 -10.68
C LEU A 78 -0.59 -1.19 -11.70
N THR A 79 -1.44 -0.17 -11.64
CA THR A 79 -2.58 0.02 -12.54
C THR A 79 -2.21 0.65 -13.88
N GLY A 80 -1.05 1.28 -13.97
CA GLY A 80 -0.60 2.05 -15.14
C GLY A 80 -0.85 3.56 -15.06
N ASP A 81 -1.65 4.01 -14.10
CA ASP A 81 -2.04 5.41 -13.88
C ASP A 81 -1.57 5.97 -12.52
N GLY A 82 -0.47 5.42 -11.98
CA GLY A 82 0.15 5.90 -10.74
C GLY A 82 -0.53 5.39 -9.47
N VAL A 83 -1.08 4.17 -9.50
CA VAL A 83 -1.72 3.54 -8.35
C VAL A 83 -1.15 2.14 -8.12
N LEU A 84 -0.78 1.87 -6.87
CA LEU A 84 -0.58 0.50 -6.39
C LEU A 84 -1.93 -0.07 -5.96
N GLN A 85 -2.30 -1.21 -6.54
CA GLN A 85 -3.50 -1.95 -6.19
C GLN A 85 -3.12 -3.20 -5.40
N ILE A 86 -3.61 -3.30 -4.16
CA ILE A 86 -3.59 -4.52 -3.34
C ILE A 86 -5.01 -5.09 -3.32
N THR A 87 -5.18 -6.33 -3.79
CA THR A 87 -6.48 -6.98 -3.94
C THR A 87 -6.51 -8.29 -3.16
N PRO A 88 -7.30 -8.38 -2.08
CA PRO A 88 -7.58 -9.66 -1.46
C PRO A 88 -8.51 -10.48 -2.37
N LEU A 89 -8.23 -11.77 -2.49
CA LEU A 89 -8.99 -12.71 -3.32
C LEU A 89 -9.33 -13.96 -2.53
N LYS A 90 -10.55 -14.46 -2.73
CA LYS A 90 -10.95 -15.78 -2.24
C LYS A 90 -10.88 -16.76 -3.41
N GLU A 91 -10.00 -17.75 -3.29
CA GLU A 91 -9.89 -18.83 -4.27
C GLU A 91 -11.11 -19.77 -4.18
N ALA A 92 -11.35 -20.55 -5.24
CA ALA A 92 -12.41 -21.56 -5.24
C ALA A 92 -12.26 -22.62 -4.14
N SER A 93 -11.02 -22.83 -3.66
CA SER A 93 -10.70 -23.69 -2.51
C SER A 93 -11.20 -23.13 -1.17
N GLY A 94 -11.65 -21.87 -1.14
CA GLY A 94 -12.00 -21.14 0.08
C GLY A 94 -10.83 -20.43 0.75
N ARG A 95 -9.59 -20.62 0.26
CA ARG A 95 -8.39 -19.95 0.75
C ARG A 95 -8.38 -18.48 0.36
N TRP A 96 -7.98 -17.62 1.28
CA TRP A 96 -7.75 -16.21 1.02
C TRP A 96 -6.30 -15.93 0.62
N THR A 97 -6.12 -15.06 -0.37
CA THR A 97 -4.83 -14.48 -0.73
C THR A 97 -4.91 -12.97 -0.70
N SER A 98 -3.79 -12.30 -0.46
CA SER A 98 -3.67 -10.84 -0.51
C SER A 98 -2.22 -10.48 -0.79
N ALA A 99 -1.83 -9.22 -0.58
CA ALA A 99 -0.42 -8.83 -0.58
C ALA A 99 -0.07 -7.93 0.62
N ARG A 100 1.20 -8.01 1.01
CA ARG A 100 1.85 -7.19 2.02
C ARG A 100 3.19 -6.75 1.47
N ILE A 101 3.51 -5.47 1.59
CA ILE A 101 4.79 -4.94 1.17
C ILE A 101 5.37 -4.05 2.27
N GLU A 102 6.69 -4.01 2.32
CA GLU A 102 7.44 -3.13 3.20
C GLU A 102 8.52 -2.40 2.41
N THR A 103 8.93 -1.22 2.88
CA THR A 103 9.97 -0.43 2.22
C THR A 103 11.32 -1.13 2.33
N GLN A 104 12.12 -1.14 1.27
CA GLN A 104 13.51 -1.62 1.30
C GLN A 104 14.33 -0.87 2.36
N ARG A 105 14.15 0.46 2.42
CA ARG A 105 14.74 1.31 3.46
C ARG A 105 14.06 1.05 4.81
N ASN A 106 14.86 0.85 5.84
CA ASN A 106 14.40 0.66 7.23
C ASN A 106 14.94 1.75 8.18
N ASN A 107 15.38 2.90 7.64
CA ASN A 107 16.08 3.95 8.38
C ASN A 107 15.33 5.29 8.40
N PHE A 108 14.01 5.27 8.23
CA PHE A 108 13.20 6.48 8.36
C PHE A 108 13.15 6.92 9.82
N GLN A 109 13.80 8.04 10.12
CA GLN A 109 13.86 8.60 11.46
C GLN A 109 14.00 10.13 11.38
N ALA A 110 13.27 10.85 12.24
CA ALA A 110 13.53 12.26 12.44
C ALA A 110 14.90 12.45 13.11
N GLN A 111 15.72 13.36 12.61
CA GLN A 111 16.93 13.79 13.33
C GLN A 111 16.54 14.42 14.67
N GLU A 112 17.45 14.37 15.64
CA GLU A 112 17.23 14.98 16.96
C GLU A 112 16.76 16.44 16.84
N GLY A 113 15.71 16.78 17.57
CA GLY A 113 15.08 18.11 17.52
C GLY A 113 14.28 18.41 16.25
N ARG A 114 14.16 17.48 15.29
CA ARG A 114 13.38 17.64 14.05
C ARG A 114 12.11 16.79 14.06
N LYS A 115 11.28 16.98 13.04
CA LYS A 115 10.05 16.23 12.80
C LYS A 115 10.15 15.45 11.50
N MET A 116 9.48 14.30 11.45
CA MET A 116 9.28 13.53 10.23
C MET A 116 7.79 13.38 9.99
N ARG A 117 7.38 13.46 8.73
CA ARG A 117 6.01 13.19 8.28
C ARG A 117 6.03 11.98 7.35
N ILE A 118 5.15 11.04 7.63
CA ILE A 118 4.91 9.84 6.83
C ILE A 118 3.45 9.90 6.42
N GLN A 119 3.16 9.78 5.13
CA GLN A 119 1.81 9.91 4.60
C GLN A 119 1.61 9.03 3.37
N ALA A 120 0.34 8.68 3.12
CA ALA A 120 -0.09 8.01 1.91
C ALA A 120 -1.47 8.54 1.49
N ARG A 121 -1.78 8.45 0.20
CA ARG A 121 -3.14 8.68 -0.32
C ARG A 121 -3.75 7.34 -0.67
N ILE A 122 -4.73 6.90 0.10
CA ILE A 122 -5.27 5.53 0.04
C ILE A 122 -6.77 5.59 -0.24
N ILE A 123 -7.21 4.80 -1.22
CA ILE A 123 -8.62 4.48 -1.41
C ILE A 123 -8.88 3.16 -0.69
N MET A 124 -9.75 3.17 0.32
CA MET A 124 -10.13 1.96 1.04
C MET A 124 -10.92 1.00 0.13
N PRO A 125 -10.94 -0.31 0.43
CA PRO A 125 -11.83 -1.26 -0.22
C PRO A 125 -13.27 -0.74 -0.24
N GLN A 126 -13.87 -0.60 -1.43
CA GLN A 126 -15.24 -0.11 -1.59
C GLN A 126 -16.27 -1.26 -1.40
N VAL A 127 -16.15 -1.97 -0.28
CA VAL A 127 -17.02 -3.09 0.12
C VAL A 127 -17.68 -2.75 1.46
N GLY A 128 -18.95 -3.07 1.66
CA GLY A 128 -19.69 -2.73 2.87
C GLY A 128 -20.51 -3.89 3.43
N GLY A 129 -21.07 -3.69 4.62
CA GLY A 129 -21.96 -4.66 5.26
C GLY A 129 -21.28 -6.00 5.55
N GLN A 130 -22.01 -7.09 5.33
CA GLN A 130 -21.54 -8.45 5.60
C GLN A 130 -20.31 -8.83 4.76
N GLU A 131 -20.23 -8.34 3.52
CA GLU A 131 -19.12 -8.65 2.59
C GLU A 131 -17.80 -8.01 3.01
N ALA A 132 -17.85 -6.97 3.84
CA ALA A 132 -16.64 -6.31 4.35
C ALA A 132 -16.04 -7.04 5.56
N ILE A 133 -16.73 -8.03 6.15
CA ILE A 133 -16.24 -8.72 7.35
C ILE A 133 -14.92 -9.43 7.04
N GLY A 134 -13.89 -9.08 7.81
CA GLY A 134 -12.53 -9.61 7.66
C GLY A 134 -11.61 -8.74 6.82
N TYR A 135 -12.12 -7.72 6.10
CA TYR A 135 -11.24 -6.72 5.48
C TYR A 135 -10.55 -5.90 6.57
N TRP A 136 -9.22 -5.86 6.47
CA TRP A 136 -8.34 -5.09 7.36
C TRP A 136 -7.18 -4.45 6.56
N PRO A 137 -7.42 -3.39 5.78
CA PRO A 137 -6.34 -2.60 5.21
C PRO A 137 -5.59 -1.84 6.31
N ALA A 138 -4.27 -1.73 6.15
CA ALA A 138 -3.40 -0.99 7.06
C ALA A 138 -2.30 -0.24 6.28
N PHE A 139 -1.95 0.94 6.79
CA PHE A 139 -0.76 1.69 6.45
C PHE A 139 -0.09 2.13 7.74
N TRP A 140 1.07 1.58 8.01
CA TRP A 140 1.68 1.58 9.33
C TRP A 140 3.20 1.54 9.21
N THR A 141 3.89 1.68 10.34
CA THR A 141 5.34 1.66 10.42
C THR A 141 5.79 0.76 11.56
N LEU A 142 6.95 0.14 11.38
CA LEU A 142 7.59 -0.71 12.38
C LEU A 142 9.04 -0.31 12.53
N GLY A 143 9.57 -0.35 13.76
CA GLY A 143 10.96 0.00 14.01
C GLY A 143 11.91 -0.88 13.18
N GLY A 144 12.90 -0.25 12.55
CA GLY A 144 13.77 -0.90 11.55
C GLY A 144 14.55 -2.12 12.06
N ASN A 145 14.76 -2.23 13.38
CA ASN A 145 15.40 -3.36 14.05
C ASN A 145 14.51 -4.59 14.20
N TYR A 146 13.25 -4.54 13.76
CA TYR A 146 12.38 -5.72 13.72
C TYR A 146 12.77 -6.67 12.59
N ARG A 147 13.18 -6.13 11.42
CA ARG A 147 13.56 -6.92 10.26
C ARG A 147 14.75 -7.83 10.60
N GLY A 148 14.55 -9.14 10.42
CA GLY A 148 15.55 -10.17 10.74
C GLY A 148 15.60 -10.58 12.22
N ASN A 149 14.89 -9.90 13.12
CA ASN A 149 14.70 -10.31 14.51
C ASN A 149 13.34 -10.98 14.70
N TYR A 150 12.26 -10.30 14.29
CA TYR A 150 10.87 -10.75 14.33
C TYR A 150 10.30 -11.13 15.72
N GLN A 151 11.05 -10.92 16.81
CA GLN A 151 10.71 -11.35 18.17
C GLN A 151 10.77 -10.21 19.20
N ASN A 152 11.14 -9.00 18.79
CA ASN A 152 11.33 -7.83 19.66
C ASN A 152 10.16 -6.83 19.65
N TRP A 153 9.02 -7.20 19.05
CA TRP A 153 7.76 -6.50 19.28
C TRP A 153 7.22 -6.83 20.69
N PRO A 154 6.64 -5.88 21.44
CA PRO A 154 6.30 -4.49 21.05
C PRO A 154 7.42 -3.47 21.29
N SER A 155 8.54 -3.88 21.90
CA SER A 155 9.60 -2.94 22.33
C SER A 155 10.28 -2.15 21.20
N VAL A 156 10.24 -2.68 19.98
CA VAL A 156 10.83 -2.05 18.78
C VAL A 156 10.03 -0.83 18.27
N GLY A 157 8.78 -0.68 18.74
CA GLY A 157 7.88 0.41 18.37
C GLY A 157 7.14 0.18 17.05
N GLU A 158 5.84 0.49 17.05
CA GLU A 158 4.92 0.42 15.91
C GLU A 158 4.05 1.69 15.90
N PHE A 159 3.86 2.28 14.73
CA PHE A 159 2.90 3.38 14.55
C PHE A 159 1.95 3.05 13.42
N ASP A 160 0.70 2.83 13.78
CA ASP A 160 -0.41 2.59 12.86
C ASP A 160 -1.00 3.93 12.40
N ILE A 161 -0.61 4.36 11.19
CA ILE A 161 -1.03 5.66 10.64
C ILE A 161 -2.48 5.57 10.16
N MET A 162 -2.85 4.44 9.57
CA MET A 162 -4.22 4.12 9.19
C MET A 162 -4.44 2.63 9.34
N GLU A 163 -5.52 2.28 10.02
CA GLU A 163 -6.13 0.96 9.99
C GLU A 163 -7.64 1.10 9.81
N ASN A 164 -8.25 0.11 9.18
CA ASN A 164 -9.69 0.01 9.14
C ASN A 164 -10.12 -1.44 9.23
N VAL A 165 -11.22 -1.73 9.94
CA VAL A 165 -11.84 -3.06 9.95
C VAL A 165 -13.27 -2.98 9.45
N ARG A 166 -13.66 -3.96 8.62
CA ARG A 166 -15.02 -4.09 8.06
C ARG A 166 -15.54 -2.89 7.27
N ASN A 167 -14.65 -2.00 6.85
CA ASN A 167 -14.99 -0.77 6.17
C ASN A 167 -15.99 0.12 6.94
N TYR A 168 -15.99 0.05 8.27
CA TYR A 168 -16.77 0.99 9.08
C TYR A 168 -16.27 2.42 8.79
N GLY A 169 -17.18 3.28 8.33
CA GLY A 169 -16.87 4.67 7.97
C GLY A 169 -17.22 5.07 6.53
N LEU A 170 -17.13 4.16 5.54
CA LEU A 170 -17.46 4.54 4.15
C LEU A 170 -18.97 4.62 3.86
N SER A 171 -19.80 3.89 4.64
CA SER A 171 -21.27 4.03 4.58
C SER A 171 -21.79 5.38 5.13
N MET A 172 -20.98 6.14 5.85
CA MET A 172 -21.36 7.45 6.42
C MET A 172 -20.89 8.63 5.55
N ILE A 173 -20.11 8.39 4.48
CA ILE A 173 -19.49 9.44 3.64
C ILE A 173 -20.12 9.48 2.23
N SER A 174 -21.22 8.77 1.97
CA SER A 174 -21.88 8.84 0.66
C SER A 174 -22.62 10.16 0.39
N ASN A 175 -22.45 11.22 1.20
CA ASN A 175 -23.05 12.53 0.96
C ASN A 175 -22.34 13.73 1.62
N SER A 176 -21.03 13.68 1.90
CA SER A 176 -20.36 14.84 2.51
C SER A 176 -18.91 15.01 2.02
N PRO A 177 -18.55 16.17 1.41
CA PRO A 177 -17.17 16.48 1.11
C PRO A 177 -16.51 16.90 2.42
N THR A 178 -15.92 15.96 3.14
CA THR A 178 -15.05 16.29 4.26
C THR A 178 -13.71 15.61 4.04
N GLU A 179 -12.72 16.45 3.71
CA GLU A 179 -11.32 16.13 3.88
C GLU A 179 -11.10 15.75 5.34
N SER A 180 -10.75 14.50 5.60
CA SER A 180 -10.14 14.12 6.86
C SER A 180 -8.64 14.36 6.72
N HIS A 181 -8.17 15.45 7.30
CA HIS A 181 -6.76 15.66 7.58
C HIS A 181 -6.41 14.80 8.81
N PHE A 182 -5.57 13.78 8.61
CA PHE A 182 -4.76 13.20 9.68
C PHE A 182 -3.44 13.97 9.78
#